data_AF-A0A5Q0M4H5-F1
#
_entry.id   AF-A0A5Q0M4H5-F1
#
_cell.length_a   1.000
_cell.length_b   1.000
_cell.length_c   1.000
_cell.angle_alpha   90.00
_cell.angle_beta   90.00
_cell.angle_gamma   90.00
#
_symmetry.space_group_name_H-M   'P 1'
#
loop_
_entity.id
_entity.type
_entity.pdbx_description
1 polymer ?
#
loop_
_entity_poly.entity_id
_entity_poly.type
_entity_poly.pdbx_seq_one_letter_code
_entity_poly.pdbx_strand_id
1 'polypeptide(L)'
;MTRVKGEGAPLVVASTRGVQRVSLTPKEEALVQGLPKRVASQVRSLMTTGWFEFARAELLAGRNPADKGWKDTYCRQLLGGQATRESLRLAFMQELNLTAASAKVQLSNALSIFAAGNLAVETGGKLQLVANPVDRP
;
A
#
# COMPACT_ATOMS: atom_id res chain seq x y z
N MET A 1 16.16 -29.79 28.65
CA MET A 1 16.74 -28.63 27.95
C MET A 1 15.60 -27.82 27.33
N THR A 2 15.39 -26.63 27.86
CA THR A 2 14.20 -25.79 27.66
C THR A 2 14.29 -25.04 26.33
N ARG A 3 13.30 -25.19 25.43
CA ARG A 3 13.18 -24.40 24.20
C ARG A 3 12.64 -23.01 24.55
N VAL A 4 13.45 -21.97 24.35
CA VAL A 4 13.01 -20.58 24.44
C VAL A 4 12.31 -20.21 23.13
N LYS A 5 11.03 -19.88 23.24
CA LYS A 5 10.13 -19.47 22.16
C LYS A 5 10.38 -17.97 21.92
N GLY A 6 11.13 -17.63 20.88
CA GLY A 6 11.34 -16.24 20.47
C GLY A 6 10.11 -15.70 19.76
N GLU A 7 9.46 -14.73 20.38
CA GLU A 7 8.40 -13.90 19.81
C GLU A 7 8.93 -13.04 18.65
N GLY A 8 8.18 -13.02 17.54
CA GLY A 8 7.94 -11.78 16.79
C GLY A 8 8.96 -11.28 15.77
N ALA A 9 9.99 -12.04 15.38
CA ALA A 9 10.89 -11.61 14.30
C ALA A 9 10.45 -12.18 12.93
N PRO A 10 10.43 -11.38 11.85
CA PRO A 10 10.14 -11.88 10.51
C PRO A 10 11.17 -12.92 10.09
N LEU A 11 10.70 -14.10 9.65
CA LEU A 11 11.55 -15.12 9.04
C LEU A 11 11.94 -14.65 7.63
N VAL A 12 13.25 -14.49 7.38
CA VAL A 12 13.78 -14.24 6.04
C VAL A 12 13.87 -15.58 5.32
N VAL A 13 12.92 -15.85 4.41
CA VAL A 13 12.99 -17.03 3.56
C VAL A 13 13.75 -16.66 2.28
N ALA A 14 15.01 -17.09 2.20
CA ALA A 14 15.82 -16.93 1.00
C ALA A 14 15.17 -17.68 -0.19
N SER A 15 14.65 -16.93 -1.16
CA SER A 15 14.12 -17.50 -2.41
C SER A 15 15.21 -17.55 -3.48
N THR A 16 15.36 -18.71 -4.11
CA THR A 16 16.35 -19.12 -5.12
C THR A 16 16.34 -18.33 -6.44
N ARG A 17 15.60 -17.21 -6.50
CA ARG A 17 15.59 -16.25 -7.61
C ARG A 17 15.43 -14.83 -7.07
N GLY A 18 16.52 -14.25 -6.56
CA GLY A 18 16.79 -12.80 -6.52
C GLY A 18 15.78 -11.84 -5.87
N VAL A 19 14.70 -12.31 -5.25
CA VAL A 19 13.73 -11.47 -4.52
C VAL A 19 13.62 -12.02 -3.11
N GLN A 20 14.25 -11.32 -2.15
CA GLN A 20 14.04 -11.61 -0.74
C GLN A 20 12.57 -11.35 -0.41
N ARG A 21 11.87 -12.39 0.05
CA ARG A 21 10.50 -12.29 0.53
C ARG A 21 10.52 -12.40 2.05
N VAL A 22 9.95 -11.40 2.71
CA VAL A 22 9.83 -11.36 4.16
C VAL A 22 8.54 -12.08 4.56
N SER A 23 8.60 -13.01 5.50
CA SER A 23 7.38 -13.61 6.07
C SER A 23 6.59 -12.57 6.86
N LEU A 24 5.26 -12.55 6.68
CA LEU A 24 4.37 -11.65 7.42
C LEU A 24 4.30 -12.05 8.90
N THR A 25 4.21 -11.05 9.76
CA THR A 25 3.87 -11.24 11.18
C THR A 25 2.42 -11.71 11.34
N PRO A 26 2.06 -12.36 12.47
CA PRO A 26 0.68 -12.76 12.73
C PRO A 26 -0.33 -11.60 12.68
N LYS A 27 0.08 -10.39 13.11
CA LYS A 27 -0.74 -9.18 13.02
C LYS A 27 -0.98 -8.75 11.57
N GLU A 28 0.05 -8.77 10.74
CA GLU A 28 -0.06 -8.42 9.30
C GLU A 28 -0.91 -9.45 8.55
N GLU A 29 -0.78 -10.73 8.90
CA GLU A 29 -1.59 -11.79 8.32
C GLU A 29 -3.08 -11.63 8.67
N ALA A 30 -3.41 -11.27 9.92
CA ALA A 30 -4.78 -10.95 10.33
C ALA A 30 -5.35 -9.74 9.57
N LEU A 31 -4.54 -8.70 9.37
CA LEU A 31 -4.93 -7.55 8.56
C LEU A 31 -5.25 -7.96 7.11
N VAL A 32 -4.37 -8.76 6.49
CA VAL A 32 -4.58 -9.24 5.11
C VAL A 32 -5.86 -10.09 5.00
N GLN A 33 -6.15 -10.93 5.99
CA GLN A 33 -7.35 -11.79 6.00
C GLN A 33 -8.65 -10.99 6.14
N GLY A 34 -8.62 -9.82 6.78
CA GLY A 34 -9.77 -8.93 6.89
C GLY A 34 -10.12 -8.16 5.60
N LEU A 35 -9.27 -8.22 4.57
CA LEU A 35 -9.44 -7.46 3.33
C LEU A 35 -10.17 -8.27 2.24
N PRO A 36 -10.88 -7.61 1.31
CA PRO A 36 -11.43 -8.27 0.13
C PRO A 36 -10.34 -9.02 -0.65
N LYS A 37 -10.64 -10.23 -1.14
CA LYS A 37 -9.65 -11.15 -1.76
C LYS A 37 -8.68 -10.48 -2.76
N ARG A 38 -9.20 -9.58 -3.61
CA ARG A 38 -8.39 -8.84 -4.60
C ARG A 38 -7.39 -7.88 -3.95
N VAL A 39 -7.80 -7.18 -2.90
CA VAL A 39 -6.97 -6.27 -2.11
C VAL A 39 -5.98 -7.07 -1.28
N ALA A 40 -6.43 -8.11 -0.58
CA ALA A 40 -5.62 -8.97 0.28
C ALA A 40 -4.40 -9.55 -0.45
N SER A 41 -4.61 -10.12 -1.63
CA SER A 41 -3.53 -10.68 -2.46
C SER A 41 -2.46 -9.63 -2.80
N GLN A 42 -2.91 -8.42 -3.14
CA GLN A 42 -2.02 -7.32 -3.51
C GLN A 42 -1.28 -6.76 -2.29
N VAL A 43 -1.96 -6.55 -1.17
CA VAL A 43 -1.36 -6.08 0.09
C VAL A 43 -0.31 -7.08 0.58
N ARG A 44 -0.61 -8.38 0.59
CA ARG A 44 0.36 -9.42 0.95
C ARG A 44 1.61 -9.35 0.08
N SER A 45 1.44 -9.26 -1.24
CA SER A 45 2.58 -9.14 -2.16
C SER A 45 3.44 -7.91 -1.82
N LEU A 46 2.82 -6.74 -1.61
CA LEU A 46 3.53 -5.50 -1.31
C LEU A 46 4.20 -5.49 0.07
N MET A 47 3.60 -6.14 1.07
CA MET A 47 4.22 -6.31 2.40
C MET A 47 5.43 -7.24 2.31
N THR A 48 5.29 -8.40 1.66
CA THR A 48 6.38 -9.39 1.57
C THR A 48 7.59 -8.89 0.77
N THR A 49 7.41 -7.92 -0.13
CA THR A 49 8.50 -7.27 -0.88
C THR A 49 9.05 -6.00 -0.21
N GLY A 50 8.51 -5.59 0.96
CA GLY A 50 8.92 -4.37 1.64
C GLY A 50 8.53 -3.08 0.90
N TRP A 51 7.60 -3.15 -0.07
CA TRP A 51 7.25 -2.02 -0.92
C TRP A 51 6.62 -0.86 -0.13
N PHE A 52 5.87 -1.14 0.94
CA PHE A 52 5.24 -0.08 1.75
C PHE A 52 6.26 0.80 2.47
N GLU A 53 7.31 0.21 3.06
CA GLU A 53 8.36 0.98 3.73
C GLU A 53 9.17 1.81 2.72
N PHE A 54 9.51 1.21 1.58
CA PHE A 54 10.13 1.95 0.46
C PHE A 54 9.24 3.10 -0.03
N ALA A 55 7.96 2.84 -0.29
CA ALA A 55 7.02 3.83 -0.78
C ALA A 55 6.84 4.98 0.20
N ARG A 56 6.80 4.70 1.50
CA ARG A 56 6.75 5.71 2.56
C ARG A 56 7.97 6.63 2.49
N ALA A 57 9.17 6.07 2.47
CA ALA A 57 10.41 6.84 2.43
C ALA A 57 10.48 7.76 1.20
N GLU A 58 10.11 7.24 0.02
CA GLU A 58 10.09 8.02 -1.21
C GLU A 58 9.04 9.13 -1.20
N LEU A 59 7.81 8.82 -0.77
CA LEU A 59 6.72 9.81 -0.73
C LEU A 59 7.01 10.95 0.26
N LEU A 60 7.59 10.64 1.42
CA LEU A 60 8.02 11.66 2.38
C LEU A 60 9.18 12.51 1.84
N ALA A 61 10.02 11.94 0.98
CA ALA A 61 11.07 12.68 0.29
C ALA A 61 10.58 13.42 -0.98
N GLY A 62 9.26 13.44 -1.23
CA GLY A 62 8.66 14.12 -2.38
C GLY A 62 8.82 13.37 -3.71
N ARG A 63 9.18 12.09 -3.69
CA ARG A 63 9.41 11.25 -4.89
C ARG A 63 8.32 10.22 -5.06
N ASN A 64 8.04 9.85 -6.32
CA ASN A 64 7.05 8.85 -6.64
C ASN A 64 7.69 7.43 -6.63
N PRO A 65 7.26 6.52 -5.74
CA PRO A 65 7.83 5.18 -5.62
C PRO A 65 7.35 4.18 -6.69
N ALA A 66 6.54 4.62 -7.65
CA ALA A 66 6.02 3.78 -8.70
C ALA A 66 6.37 4.36 -10.07
N ASP A 67 6.85 3.49 -10.97
CA ASP A 67 7.27 3.90 -12.30
C ASP A 67 6.09 4.06 -13.27
N LYS A 68 5.01 3.27 -13.08
CA LYS A 68 3.86 3.24 -13.99
C LYS A 68 2.58 2.67 -13.39
N GLY A 69 1.48 2.88 -14.12
CA GLY A 69 0.16 2.33 -13.83
C GLY A 69 -0.53 3.02 -12.66
N TRP A 70 -1.54 2.38 -12.08
CA TRP A 70 -2.39 3.04 -11.10
C TRP A 70 -1.65 3.53 -9.85
N LYS A 71 -0.57 2.86 -9.43
CA LYS A 71 0.23 3.29 -8.27
C LYS A 71 0.94 4.60 -8.54
N ASP A 72 1.51 4.75 -9.74
CA ASP A 72 2.18 5.97 -10.18
C ASP A 72 1.20 7.15 -10.26
N THR A 73 0.07 6.98 -10.94
CA THR A 73 -0.99 8.01 -10.97
C THR A 73 -1.45 8.40 -9.56
N TYR A 74 -1.66 7.41 -8.67
CA TYR A 74 -2.13 7.66 -7.31
C TYR A 74 -1.09 8.42 -6.47
N CYS A 75 0.18 7.99 -6.51
CA CYS A 75 1.28 8.65 -5.80
C CYS A 75 1.53 10.07 -6.31
N ARG A 76 1.47 10.30 -7.64
CA ARG A 76 1.64 11.63 -8.21
C ARG A 76 0.56 12.59 -7.72
N GLN A 77 -0.69 12.16 -7.70
CA GLN A 77 -1.81 12.95 -7.20
C GLN A 77 -1.66 13.24 -5.70
N LEU A 78 -1.22 12.26 -4.90
CA LEU A 78 -0.93 12.46 -3.47
C LEU A 78 0.16 13.51 -3.23
N LEU A 79 1.27 13.42 -3.98
CA LEU A 79 2.39 14.37 -3.88
C LEU A 79 1.98 15.79 -4.29
N GLY A 80 0.99 15.93 -5.18
CA GLY A 80 0.41 17.22 -5.55
C GLY A 80 -0.42 17.89 -4.45
N GLY A 81 -0.71 17.21 -3.33
CA GLY A 81 -1.32 17.80 -2.13
C GLY A 81 -2.80 18.20 -2.25
N GLN A 82 -3.46 17.95 -3.39
CA GLN A 82 -4.88 18.23 -3.63
C GLN A 82 -5.67 16.99 -4.08
N ALA A 83 -5.15 15.79 -3.80
CA ALA A 83 -5.84 14.55 -4.15
C ALA A 83 -7.19 14.46 -3.43
N THR A 84 -8.26 14.31 -4.19
CA THR A 84 -9.58 13.94 -3.71
C THR A 84 -9.94 12.60 -4.35
N ARG A 85 -10.96 11.91 -3.81
CA ARG A 85 -11.47 10.68 -4.44
C ARG A 85 -11.90 10.95 -5.89
N GLU A 86 -12.53 12.09 -6.14
CA GLU A 86 -13.02 12.42 -7.48
C GLU A 86 -11.87 12.78 -8.43
N SER A 87 -10.88 13.57 -8.00
CA SER A 87 -9.73 13.89 -8.86
C SER A 87 -8.93 12.63 -9.21
N LEU A 88 -8.76 11.70 -8.28
CA LEU A 88 -8.12 10.40 -8.54
C LEU A 88 -8.95 9.53 -9.48
N ARG A 89 -10.28 9.51 -9.32
CA ARG A 89 -11.18 8.76 -10.22
C ARG A 89 -11.02 9.26 -11.66
N LEU A 90 -11.02 10.58 -11.85
CA LEU A 90 -10.82 11.21 -13.15
C LEU A 90 -9.42 10.92 -13.71
N ALA A 91 -8.37 11.01 -12.88
CA ALA A 91 -7.01 10.65 -13.29
C ALA A 91 -6.91 9.19 -13.72
N PHE A 92 -7.56 8.26 -13.00
CA PHE A 92 -7.61 6.86 -13.40
C PHE A 92 -8.36 6.63 -14.72
N MET A 93 -9.41 7.39 -14.99
CA MET A 93 -10.10 7.32 -16.29
C MET A 93 -9.20 7.82 -17.43
N GLN A 94 -8.52 8.96 -17.23
CA GLN A 94 -7.71 9.62 -18.26
C GLN A 94 -6.38 8.92 -18.50
N GLU A 95 -5.62 8.64 -17.45
CA GLU A 95 -4.25 8.11 -17.57
C GLU A 95 -4.21 6.60 -17.81
N LEU A 96 -5.18 5.86 -17.27
CA LEU A 96 -5.23 4.40 -17.39
C LEU A 96 -6.27 3.92 -18.41
N ASN A 97 -6.94 4.84 -19.11
CA ASN A 97 -8.01 4.56 -20.08
C ASN A 97 -9.13 3.67 -19.51
N LEU A 98 -9.52 3.93 -18.26
CA LEU A 98 -10.57 3.15 -17.58
C LEU A 98 -11.96 3.76 -17.79
N THR A 99 -12.97 2.90 -17.88
CA THR A 99 -14.36 3.34 -17.78
C THR A 99 -14.66 3.90 -16.38
N ALA A 100 -15.71 4.70 -16.24
CA ALA A 100 -16.10 5.27 -14.95
C ALA A 100 -16.33 4.19 -13.86
N ALA A 101 -16.96 3.07 -14.22
CA ALA A 101 -17.19 1.95 -13.31
C ALA A 101 -15.86 1.29 -12.89
N SER A 102 -14.97 1.01 -13.85
CA SER A 102 -13.66 0.41 -13.59
C SER A 102 -12.77 1.33 -12.76
N ALA A 103 -12.76 2.63 -13.04
CA ALA A 103 -12.02 3.62 -12.28
C ALA A 103 -12.51 3.71 -10.83
N LYS A 104 -13.83 3.65 -10.59
CA LYS A 104 -14.40 3.62 -9.24
C LYS A 104 -13.95 2.39 -8.45
N VAL A 105 -13.99 1.21 -9.06
CA VAL A 105 -13.51 -0.03 -8.43
C VAL A 105 -12.00 0.03 -8.17
N GLN A 106 -11.22 0.50 -9.15
CA GLN A 106 -9.77 0.63 -9.01
C GLN A 106 -9.40 1.62 -7.90
N LEU A 107 -10.10 2.75 -7.80
CA LEU A 107 -9.93 3.72 -6.72
C LEU A 107 -10.25 3.10 -5.36
N SER A 108 -11.36 2.37 -5.23
CA SER A 108 -11.72 1.70 -3.97
C SER A 108 -10.64 0.70 -3.53
N ASN A 109 -10.06 -0.04 -4.48
CA ASN A 109 -8.95 -0.95 -4.20
C ASN A 109 -7.69 -0.18 -3.81
N ALA A 110 -7.32 0.87 -4.56
CA ALA A 110 -6.16 1.70 -4.28
C ALA A 110 -6.21 2.31 -2.88
N LEU A 111 -7.35 2.88 -2.48
CA LEU A 111 -7.59 3.42 -1.14
C LEU A 111 -7.38 2.35 -0.07
N SER A 112 -7.97 1.17 -0.26
CA SER A 112 -7.85 0.06 0.69
C SER A 112 -6.40 -0.41 0.83
N ILE A 113 -5.65 -0.46 -0.27
CA ILE A 113 -4.23 -0.86 -0.29
C ILE A 113 -3.36 0.18 0.42
N PHE A 114 -3.55 1.46 0.13
CA PHE A 114 -2.76 2.54 0.73
C PHE A 114 -3.10 2.73 2.22
N ALA A 115 -4.35 2.53 2.61
CA ALA A 115 -4.76 2.52 4.01
C ALA A 115 -4.15 1.31 4.76
N ALA A 116 -4.17 0.11 4.17
CA ALA A 116 -3.53 -1.08 4.73
C ALA A 116 -2.00 -0.91 4.91
N GLY A 117 -1.36 -0.20 3.99
CA GLY A 117 0.06 0.17 4.08
C GLY A 117 0.34 1.39 4.96
N ASN A 118 -0.68 2.00 5.56
CA ASN A 118 -0.61 3.25 6.31
C ASN A 118 0.19 4.35 5.57
N LEU A 119 -0.04 4.48 4.26
CA LEU A 119 0.64 5.45 3.39
C LEU A 119 -0.17 6.74 3.22
N ALA A 120 -1.49 6.62 3.18
CA ALA A 120 -2.38 7.75 2.99
C ALA A 120 -3.66 7.59 3.82
N VAL A 121 -4.21 8.72 4.25
CA VAL A 121 -5.46 8.83 5.00
C VAL A 121 -6.35 9.89 4.36
N GLU A 122 -7.66 9.71 4.46
CA GLU A 122 -8.63 10.71 4.00
C GLU A 122 -9.05 11.60 5.19
N THR A 123 -8.74 12.90 5.11
CA THR A 123 -9.07 13.90 6.14
C THR A 123 -9.80 15.07 5.46
N GLY A 124 -11.01 15.38 5.91
CA GLY A 124 -11.79 16.50 5.35
C GLY A 124 -12.06 16.37 3.84
N GLY A 125 -12.21 15.15 3.32
CA GLY A 125 -12.45 14.86 1.90
C GLY A 125 -11.21 14.96 1.00
N LYS A 126 -10.02 15.16 1.60
CA LYS A 126 -8.74 15.16 0.90
C LYS A 126 -7.89 13.98 1.33
N LEU A 127 -7.15 13.40 0.39
CA LEU A 127 -6.19 12.35 0.65
C LEU A 127 -4.84 12.97 0.96
N GLN A 128 -4.28 12.59 2.10
CA GLN A 128 -3.04 13.12 2.64
C GLN A 128 -2.08 11.99 2.94
N LEU A 129 -0.79 12.24 2.76
CA LEU A 129 0.26 11.32 3.18
C LEU A 129 0.29 11.24 4.70
N VAL A 130 0.51 10.04 5.22
CA VAL A 130 0.69 9.81 6.65
C VAL A 130 2.13 10.18 7.02
N ALA A 131 2.31 11.34 7.66
CA ALA A 131 3.63 11.87 8.02
C ALA A 131 4.33 11.09 9.14
N ASN A 132 3.55 10.53 10.09
CA ASN A 132 4.05 9.68 11.18
C ASN A 132 3.24 8.39 11.22
N PRO A 133 3.87 7.20 11.29
CA PRO A 133 3.12 5.98 11.53
C PRO A 133 2.45 6.11 12.89
N VAL A 134 1.12 6.18 12.92
CA VAL A 134 0.38 5.90 14.15
C VAL A 134 0.78 4.49 14.57
N ASP A 135 1.31 4.36 15.79
CA ASP A 135 1.73 3.09 16.37
C ASP A 135 0.68 2.02 16.05
N ARG A 136 1.14 0.91 15.46
CA ARG A 136 0.27 -0.22 15.15
C ARG A 136 -0.39 -0.66 16.46
N PRO A 137 -1.72 -0.67 16.60
CA PRO A 137 -2.34 -1.35 17.74
C PRO A 137 -1.94 -2.85 17.77
#